data_AF-A0A0A1SUB5-F1
#
_entry.id   AF-A0A0A1SUB5-F1
#
_cell.length_a   1.000
_cell.length_b   1.000
_cell.length_c   1.000
_cell.angle_alpha   90.00
_cell.angle_beta   90.00
_cell.angle_gamma   90.00
#
_symmetry.space_group_name_H-M   'P 1'
#
loop_
_entity.id
_entity.type
_entity.pdbx_description
1 polymer ?
#
loop_
_entity_poly.entity_id
_entity_poly.type
_entity_poly.pdbx_seq_one_letter_code
_entity_poly.pdbx_strand_id
1 'polypeptide(L)'
;MGVGKPTPTSSIEQHADMFKMFSISTVALNENKRLVVEVIVGEMADIMERMRYNLLDDRLSPPADGETLDPTTFPRTFDYMHMGNIPDYIGGILTTFLVGRPLLKEDKVSSLRFNNLLNPPEFGNHQTFQSEYLLMHDTKLICQHFLLSRCPGNDSNRNLPPMLVAMGESFLFEDYMIWDSVPRSTLPFQQLLPKSGLEKWIYAHLLKICLPYPRPMFSGAPVYAPLNLSALIRLISDMLEVGYPAHWLLGIFSSTCAAVITTSARPPTQLVTKPADVETNHPAKAISIQPWVGC
;
A
#
# COMPACT_ATOMS: atom_id res chain seq x y z
N MET A 1 -30.15 54.28 19.82
CA MET A 1 -29.25 53.77 18.76
C MET A 1 -28.94 52.32 19.07
N GLY A 2 -29.70 51.39 18.50
CA GLY A 2 -29.42 49.96 18.62
C GLY A 2 -28.56 49.52 17.44
N VAL A 3 -27.32 49.10 17.72
CA VAL A 3 -26.45 48.48 16.73
C VAL A 3 -27.06 47.11 16.40
N GLY A 4 -27.58 46.96 15.18
CA GLY A 4 -28.13 45.70 14.70
C GLY A 4 -27.07 44.62 14.76
N LYS A 5 -27.37 43.51 15.44
CA LYS A 5 -26.53 42.30 15.42
C LYS A 5 -26.39 41.84 13.96
N PRO A 6 -25.18 41.52 13.48
CA PRO A 6 -25.01 40.98 12.14
C PRO A 6 -25.79 39.68 12.01
N THR A 7 -26.63 39.59 10.98
CA THR A 7 -27.35 38.38 10.61
C THR A 7 -26.33 37.29 10.31
N PRO A 8 -26.43 36.09 10.90
CA PRO A 8 -25.49 35.02 10.62
C PRO A 8 -25.57 34.63 9.14
N THR A 9 -24.46 34.75 8.42
CA THR A 9 -24.32 34.33 7.02
C THR A 9 -24.75 32.88 6.89
N SER A 10 -25.64 32.57 5.95
CA SER A 10 -26.18 31.22 5.84
C SER A 10 -25.06 30.23 5.50
N SER A 11 -25.18 28.99 5.95
CA SER A 11 -24.20 27.95 5.61
C SER A 11 -24.02 27.82 4.09
N ILE A 12 -25.07 28.04 3.30
CA ILE A 12 -25.04 28.01 1.84
C ILE A 12 -24.13 29.10 1.28
N GLU A 13 -24.23 30.33 1.80
CA GLU A 13 -23.38 31.46 1.37
C GLU A 13 -21.91 31.19 1.72
N GLN A 14 -21.63 30.64 2.91
CA GLN A 14 -20.27 30.27 3.31
C GLN A 14 -19.66 29.20 2.39
N HIS A 15 -20.45 28.20 1.99
CA HIS A 15 -19.99 27.18 1.03
C HIS A 15 -19.78 27.78 -0.37
N ALA A 16 -20.69 28.64 -0.82
CA ALA A 16 -20.58 29.31 -2.12
C ALA A 16 -19.31 30.19 -2.19
N ASP A 17 -19.00 30.93 -1.13
CA ASP A 17 -17.78 31.73 -1.04
C ASP A 17 -16.52 30.85 -1.05
N MET A 18 -16.56 29.71 -0.35
CA MET A 18 -15.46 28.72 -0.39
C MET A 18 -15.23 28.20 -1.81
N PHE A 19 -16.26 27.74 -2.52
CA PHE A 19 -16.13 27.29 -3.91
C PHE A 19 -15.64 28.39 -4.86
N LYS A 20 -16.09 29.62 -4.66
CA LYS A 20 -15.63 30.77 -5.44
C LYS A 20 -14.15 31.04 -5.21
N MET A 21 -13.69 31.00 -3.97
CA MET A 21 -12.27 31.14 -3.64
C MET A 21 -11.43 30.03 -4.25
N PHE A 22 -11.85 28.76 -4.15
CA PHE A 22 -11.15 27.65 -4.81
C PHE A 22 -11.08 27.82 -6.32
N SER A 23 -12.17 28.25 -6.96
CA SER A 23 -12.21 28.48 -8.41
C SER A 23 -11.23 29.58 -8.82
N ILE A 24 -11.24 30.72 -8.13
CA ILE A 24 -10.32 31.84 -8.39
C ILE A 24 -8.87 31.41 -8.18
N SER A 25 -8.57 30.71 -7.07
CA SER A 25 -7.21 30.22 -6.80
C SER A 25 -6.74 29.21 -7.86
N THR A 26 -7.62 28.34 -8.32
CA THR A 26 -7.30 27.37 -9.39
C THR A 26 -6.95 28.07 -10.70
N VAL A 27 -7.77 29.07 -11.10
CA VAL A 27 -7.50 29.89 -12.29
C VAL A 27 -6.17 30.64 -12.16
N ALA A 28 -5.92 31.29 -11.02
CA ALA A 28 -4.69 32.03 -10.78
C ALA A 28 -3.44 31.13 -10.78
N LEU A 29 -3.54 29.89 -10.27
CA LEU A 29 -2.46 28.92 -10.33
C LEU A 29 -2.20 28.44 -11.77
N ASN A 30 -3.26 28.28 -12.57
CA ASN A 30 -3.16 27.90 -13.97
C ASN A 30 -2.52 29.02 -14.82
N GLU A 31 -2.95 30.27 -14.68
CA GLU A 31 -2.39 31.43 -15.40
C GLU A 31 -0.88 31.58 -15.17
N ASN A 32 -0.42 31.27 -13.96
CA ASN A 32 1.00 31.30 -13.61
C ASN A 32 1.75 29.99 -13.94
N LYS A 33 1.10 29.01 -14.61
CA LYS A 33 1.63 27.66 -14.87
C LYS A 33 2.15 26.94 -13.62
N ARG A 34 1.55 27.21 -12.45
CA ARG A 34 1.92 26.65 -11.14
C ARG A 34 1.10 25.42 -10.76
N LEU A 35 0.06 25.11 -11.53
CA LEU A 35 -0.76 23.91 -11.39
C LEU A 35 -0.80 23.20 -12.74
N VAL A 36 -0.40 21.93 -12.74
CA VAL A 36 -0.52 21.02 -13.88
C VAL A 36 -1.34 19.83 -13.41
N VAL A 37 -2.34 19.44 -14.19
CA VAL A 37 -3.15 18.26 -13.93
C VAL A 37 -2.94 17.29 -15.09
N GLU A 38 -2.42 16.12 -14.76
CA GLU A 38 -2.28 15.00 -15.69
C GLU A 38 -3.29 13.92 -15.30
N VAL A 39 -4.04 13.42 -16.29
CA VAL A 39 -5.04 12.38 -16.09
C VAL A 39 -4.56 11.12 -16.80
N ILE A 40 -4.31 10.07 -16.04
CA ILE A 40 -3.89 8.77 -16.54
C ILE A 40 -4.96 7.75 -16.18
N VAL A 41 -5.39 6.94 -17.15
CA VAL A 41 -6.38 5.88 -16.96
C VAL A 41 -5.70 4.54 -17.15
N GLY A 42 -5.75 3.68 -16.13
CA GLY A 42 -5.15 2.35 -16.19
C GLY A 42 -5.23 1.60 -14.86
N GLU A 43 -4.68 0.39 -14.84
CA GLU A 43 -4.52 -0.40 -13.62
C GLU A 43 -3.39 0.21 -12.77
N MET A 44 -3.59 0.31 -11.45
CA MET A 44 -2.70 1.05 -10.56
C MET A 44 -1.26 0.52 -10.59
N ALA A 45 -1.06 -0.79 -10.46
CA ALA A 45 0.28 -1.37 -10.42
C ALA A 45 1.00 -1.18 -11.76
N ASP A 46 0.34 -1.40 -12.89
CA ASP A 46 0.92 -1.17 -14.23
C ASP A 46 1.33 0.29 -14.43
N ILE A 47 0.43 1.25 -14.15
CA ILE A 47 0.72 2.68 -14.33
C ILE A 47 1.86 3.14 -13.42
N MET A 48 1.86 2.71 -12.15
CA MET A 48 2.91 3.10 -11.20
C MET A 48 4.27 2.48 -11.56
N GLU A 49 4.30 1.24 -12.04
CA GLU A 49 5.54 0.60 -12.53
C GLU A 49 6.06 1.27 -13.81
N ARG A 50 5.19 1.58 -14.77
CA ARG A 50 5.59 2.34 -15.96
C ARG A 50 6.11 3.71 -15.60
N MET A 51 5.50 4.39 -14.63
CA MET A 51 6.00 5.67 -14.15
C MET A 51 7.39 5.53 -13.50
N ARG A 52 7.58 4.49 -12.66
CA ARG A 52 8.87 4.18 -12.03
C ARG A 52 9.98 3.97 -13.06
N TYR A 53 9.71 3.22 -14.12
CA TYR A 53 10.69 2.87 -15.15
C TYR A 53 10.70 3.82 -16.36
N ASN A 54 9.91 4.89 -16.35
CA ASN A 54 9.79 5.84 -17.45
C ASN A 54 9.33 5.19 -18.78
N LEU A 55 8.27 4.39 -18.69
CA LEU A 55 7.67 3.61 -19.78
C LEU A 55 6.22 4.04 -20.06
N LEU A 56 5.86 5.28 -19.73
CA LEU A 56 4.59 5.88 -20.15
C LEU A 56 4.80 6.50 -21.52
N ASP A 57 4.19 5.92 -22.55
CA ASP A 57 4.39 6.29 -23.96
C ASP A 57 4.16 7.80 -24.19
N ASP A 58 3.11 8.35 -23.59
CA ASP A 58 2.74 9.78 -23.67
C ASP A 58 3.78 10.72 -23.04
N ARG A 59 4.73 10.20 -22.25
CA ARG A 59 5.83 10.96 -21.64
C ARG A 59 7.18 10.75 -22.34
N LEU A 60 7.24 10.01 -23.45
CA LEU A 60 8.50 9.68 -24.12
C LEU A 60 8.99 10.75 -25.12
N SER A 61 8.12 11.66 -25.55
CA SER A 61 8.46 12.66 -26.57
C SER A 61 7.84 14.02 -26.26
N PRO A 62 8.57 15.13 -26.50
CA PRO A 62 8.05 16.46 -26.32
C PRO A 62 6.99 16.78 -27.40
N PRO A 63 6.01 17.65 -27.10
CA PRO A 63 5.00 18.07 -28.05
C PRO A 63 5.61 18.90 -29.20
N ALA A 64 5.01 18.79 -30.38
CA ALA A 64 5.52 19.44 -31.60
C ALA A 64 5.18 20.93 -31.70
N ASP A 65 4.15 21.40 -30.98
CA ASP A 65 3.55 22.72 -31.15
C ASP A 65 4.09 23.80 -30.19
N GLY A 66 4.91 23.43 -29.20
CA GLY A 66 5.51 24.36 -28.22
C GLY A 66 4.51 25.06 -27.28
N GLU A 67 3.21 24.88 -27.50
CA GLU A 67 2.11 25.40 -26.69
C GLU A 67 1.66 24.37 -25.65
N THR A 68 1.71 23.09 -26.00
CA THR A 68 1.36 21.99 -25.09
C THR A 68 2.43 21.83 -24.01
N LEU A 69 2.01 21.52 -22.78
CA LEU A 69 2.94 21.20 -21.69
C LEU A 69 3.80 19.99 -22.07
N ASP A 70 5.11 20.07 -21.81
CA ASP A 70 6.05 19.00 -22.13
C ASP A 70 5.96 17.85 -21.09
N PRO A 71 5.34 16.70 -21.43
CA PRO A 71 5.12 15.61 -20.49
C PRO A 71 6.43 14.88 -20.13
N THR A 72 7.50 15.07 -20.90
CA THR A 72 8.83 14.51 -20.59
C THR A 72 9.42 15.14 -19.32
N THR A 73 8.92 16.31 -18.92
CA THR A 73 9.35 17.05 -17.71
C THR A 73 8.55 16.69 -16.46
N PHE A 74 7.48 15.90 -16.59
CA PHE A 74 6.59 15.61 -15.49
C PHE A 74 7.26 14.78 -14.40
N PRO A 75 6.92 15.01 -13.11
CA PRO A 75 7.54 14.30 -12.02
C PRO A 75 7.25 12.79 -12.09
N ARG A 76 8.26 12.01 -11.69
CA ARG A 76 8.16 10.55 -11.50
C ARG A 76 8.08 10.13 -10.04
N THR A 77 8.39 11.05 -9.13
CA THR A 77 8.35 10.84 -7.69
C THR A 77 7.57 11.94 -7.01
N PHE A 78 6.83 11.60 -5.96
CA PHE A 78 5.82 12.47 -5.34
C PHE A 78 6.10 12.67 -3.86
N ASP A 79 5.66 13.81 -3.37
CA ASP A 79 5.62 14.15 -1.95
C ASP A 79 4.49 13.40 -1.23
N TYR A 80 3.35 13.26 -1.89
CA TYR A 80 2.16 12.62 -1.31
C TYR A 80 1.47 11.79 -2.37
N MET A 81 1.11 10.56 -2.03
CA MET A 81 0.27 9.71 -2.86
C MET A 81 -1.00 9.37 -2.09
N HIS A 82 -2.12 9.92 -2.53
CA HIS A 82 -3.44 9.67 -1.94
C HIS A 82 -4.21 8.67 -2.80
N MET A 83 -4.50 7.49 -2.26
CA MET A 83 -5.06 6.36 -3.00
C MET A 83 -6.51 6.04 -2.61
N GLY A 84 -7.11 6.79 -1.67
CA GLY A 84 -8.46 6.48 -1.19
C GLY A 84 -8.51 5.07 -0.60
N ASN A 85 -9.48 4.28 -1.06
CA ASN A 85 -9.67 2.87 -0.69
C ASN A 85 -9.21 1.89 -1.79
N ILE A 86 -8.41 2.34 -2.77
CA ILE A 86 -7.89 1.46 -3.84
C ILE A 86 -7.23 0.17 -3.29
N PRO A 87 -6.44 0.20 -2.20
CA PRO A 87 -5.78 -1.00 -1.68
C PRO A 87 -6.74 -2.17 -1.41
N ASP A 88 -8.00 -1.90 -1.07
CA ASP A 88 -9.02 -2.91 -0.80
C ASP A 88 -9.27 -3.85 -2.01
N TYR A 89 -8.98 -3.38 -3.22
CA TYR A 89 -9.29 -4.07 -4.47
C TYR A 89 -8.06 -4.70 -5.15
N ILE A 90 -6.84 -4.32 -4.74
CA ILE A 90 -5.60 -4.65 -5.48
C ILE A 90 -4.58 -5.48 -4.70
N GLY A 91 -4.93 -5.96 -3.50
CA GLY A 91 -4.07 -6.86 -2.71
C GLY A 91 -3.69 -6.30 -1.36
N GLY A 92 -4.44 -5.30 -0.91
CA GLY A 92 -4.19 -4.58 0.32
C GLY A 92 -2.87 -3.83 0.27
N ILE A 93 -2.27 -3.70 1.45
CA ILE A 93 -1.10 -2.85 1.63
C ILE A 93 0.18 -3.43 1.03
N LEU A 94 0.24 -4.73 0.72
CA LEU A 94 1.43 -5.31 0.07
C LEU A 94 1.65 -4.68 -1.31
N THR A 95 0.64 -4.76 -2.19
CA THR A 95 0.73 -4.17 -3.53
C THR A 95 1.02 -2.68 -3.43
N THR A 96 0.29 -1.96 -2.57
CA THR A 96 0.47 -0.52 -2.32
C THR A 96 1.90 -0.18 -1.93
N PHE A 97 2.54 -0.98 -1.07
CA PHE A 97 3.92 -0.73 -0.66
C PHE A 97 4.89 -1.02 -1.80
N LEU A 98 4.73 -2.13 -2.51
CA LEU A 98 5.62 -2.54 -3.60
C LEU A 98 5.63 -1.54 -4.77
N VAL A 99 4.46 -1.00 -5.15
CA VAL A 99 4.36 -0.07 -6.31
C VAL A 99 4.36 1.41 -5.92
N GLY A 100 3.87 1.74 -4.72
CA GLY A 100 3.78 3.12 -4.25
C GLY A 100 5.08 3.64 -3.65
N ARG A 101 5.75 2.85 -2.79
CA ARG A 101 6.99 3.28 -2.12
C ARG A 101 8.08 3.76 -3.09
N PRO A 102 8.32 3.11 -4.25
CA PRO A 102 9.35 3.56 -5.18
C PRO A 102 9.08 4.92 -5.83
N LEU A 103 7.81 5.36 -5.85
CA LEU A 103 7.40 6.64 -6.40
C LEU A 103 7.40 7.76 -5.36
N LEU A 104 7.85 7.49 -4.13
CA LEU A 104 8.01 8.51 -3.10
C LEU A 104 9.37 9.19 -3.20
N LYS A 105 9.39 10.50 -2.93
CA LYS A 105 10.63 11.28 -2.83
C LYS A 105 11.45 10.86 -1.61
N GLU A 106 12.77 10.75 -1.78
CA GLU A 106 13.70 10.34 -0.73
C GLU A 106 14.39 11.53 -0.05
N ASP A 107 14.41 12.71 -0.70
CA ASP A 107 15.11 13.92 -0.25
C ASP A 107 14.36 14.67 0.87
N LYS A 108 13.11 14.30 1.12
CA LYS A 108 12.22 14.92 2.11
C LYS A 108 11.16 13.93 2.55
N VAL A 109 10.43 14.31 3.61
CA VAL A 109 9.29 13.55 4.09
C VAL A 109 8.24 13.46 2.99
N SER A 110 7.96 12.24 2.55
CA SER A 110 6.89 11.92 1.61
C SER A 110 6.05 10.76 2.14
N SER A 111 4.81 10.59 1.70
CA SER A 111 3.91 9.58 2.29
C SER A 111 2.91 8.95 1.35
N LEU A 112 2.57 7.69 1.65
CA LEU A 112 1.40 6.99 1.12
C LEU A 112 0.22 7.22 2.06
N ARG A 113 -0.97 7.44 1.48
CA ARG A 113 -2.22 7.69 2.22
C ARG A 113 -3.36 6.89 1.62
N PHE A 114 -3.96 6.04 2.43
CA PHE A 114 -5.09 5.20 2.03
C PHE A 114 -5.88 4.77 3.25
N ASN A 115 -7.10 4.29 3.05
CA ASN A 115 -7.94 3.73 4.10
C ASN A 115 -8.39 2.31 3.72
N ASN A 116 -8.95 1.60 4.70
CA ASN A 116 -9.68 0.37 4.46
C ASN A 116 -11.16 0.66 4.68
N LEU A 117 -11.92 0.70 3.60
CA LEU A 117 -13.35 1.01 3.63
C LEU A 117 -14.22 -0.20 3.33
N LEU A 118 -13.71 -1.15 2.54
CA LEU A 118 -14.48 -2.27 2.02
C LEU A 118 -14.72 -3.37 3.05
N ASN A 119 -13.69 -3.72 3.81
CA ASN A 119 -13.74 -4.82 4.77
C ASN A 119 -13.16 -4.50 6.16
N PRO A 120 -13.34 -3.28 6.72
CA PRO A 120 -12.92 -3.00 8.08
C PRO A 120 -13.45 -4.02 9.12
N PRO A 121 -14.73 -4.50 9.06
CA PRO A 121 -15.27 -5.43 10.06
C PRO A 121 -14.50 -6.74 10.23
N GLU A 122 -13.74 -7.15 9.22
CA GLU A 122 -12.95 -8.38 9.25
C GLU A 122 -11.63 -8.23 10.02
N PHE A 123 -11.25 -6.99 10.36
CA PHE A 123 -10.00 -6.67 11.06
C PHE A 123 -10.27 -6.01 12.41
N GLY A 124 -9.88 -6.69 13.49
CA GLY A 124 -10.02 -6.13 14.84
C GLY A 124 -9.05 -4.97 15.12
N ASN A 125 -7.91 -4.90 14.44
CA ASN A 125 -6.88 -3.88 14.63
C ASN A 125 -5.88 -3.87 13.47
N HIS A 126 -4.96 -2.88 13.48
CA HIS A 126 -3.89 -2.76 12.49
C HIS A 126 -3.00 -4.00 12.39
N GLN A 127 -2.70 -4.68 13.49
CA GLN A 127 -1.84 -5.86 13.46
C GLN A 127 -2.50 -7.01 12.70
N THR A 128 -3.82 -7.18 12.83
CA THR A 128 -4.58 -8.17 12.05
C THR A 128 -4.63 -7.79 10.58
N PHE A 129 -4.88 -6.51 10.27
CA PHE A 129 -4.85 -6.00 8.89
C PHE A 129 -3.49 -6.20 8.22
N GLN A 130 -2.41 -5.87 8.93
CA GLN A 130 -1.03 -6.07 8.46
C GLN A 130 -0.69 -7.55 8.31
N SER A 131 -1.09 -8.39 9.26
CA SER A 131 -0.90 -9.85 9.19
C SER A 131 -1.54 -10.43 7.94
N GLU A 132 -2.76 -10.00 7.59
CA GLU A 132 -3.46 -10.50 6.42
C GLU A 132 -2.73 -10.13 5.12
N TYR A 133 -2.37 -8.86 4.94
CA TYR A 133 -1.85 -8.43 3.64
C TYR A 133 -0.33 -8.54 3.52
N LEU A 134 0.44 -8.37 4.60
CA LEU A 134 1.91 -8.42 4.57
C LEU A 134 2.50 -9.70 5.14
N LEU A 135 1.71 -10.56 5.79
CA LEU A 135 2.21 -11.68 6.60
C LEU A 135 3.30 -11.22 7.60
N MET A 136 3.12 -10.00 8.11
CA MET A 136 3.93 -9.31 9.13
C MET A 136 3.01 -8.36 9.89
N HIS A 137 3.17 -8.23 11.21
CA HIS A 137 2.39 -7.29 12.03
C HIS A 137 3.24 -6.36 12.89
N ASP A 138 4.54 -6.63 12.97
CA ASP A 138 5.46 -5.78 13.70
C ASP A 138 5.82 -4.57 12.84
N THR A 139 5.52 -3.37 13.34
CA THR A 139 5.74 -2.12 12.59
C THR A 139 7.22 -1.81 12.35
N LYS A 140 8.13 -2.30 13.19
CA LYS A 140 9.58 -2.15 12.97
C LYS A 140 10.03 -3.08 11.84
N LEU A 141 9.56 -4.32 11.81
CA LEU A 141 9.83 -5.23 10.70
C LEU A 141 9.26 -4.67 9.39
N ILE A 142 8.02 -4.17 9.40
CA ILE A 142 7.42 -3.55 8.21
C ILE A 142 8.27 -2.36 7.74
N CYS A 143 8.69 -1.49 8.66
CA CYS A 143 9.57 -0.37 8.37
C CYS A 143 10.90 -0.82 7.74
N GLN A 144 11.50 -1.88 8.25
CA GLN A 144 12.75 -2.43 7.71
C GLN A 144 12.58 -3.04 6.31
N HIS A 145 11.48 -3.73 6.03
CA HIS A 145 11.31 -4.45 4.76
C HIS A 145 10.70 -3.59 3.65
N PHE A 146 9.87 -2.62 4.01
CA PHE A 146 9.16 -1.78 3.05
C PHE A 146 9.63 -0.33 3.06
N LEU A 147 10.57 0.03 3.94
CA LEU A 147 11.08 1.40 4.10
C LEU A 147 9.93 2.41 4.28
N LEU A 148 8.93 2.02 5.07
CA LEU A 148 7.71 2.78 5.35
C LEU A 148 7.41 2.71 6.84
N SER A 149 7.24 3.87 7.48
CA SER A 149 6.82 3.95 8.87
C SER A 149 5.39 4.45 8.96
N ARG A 150 4.52 3.72 9.66
CA ARG A 150 3.17 4.18 9.91
C ARG A 150 3.22 5.39 10.86
N CYS A 151 2.64 6.50 10.44
CA CYS A 151 2.42 7.62 11.34
C CYS A 151 1.46 7.16 12.44
N PRO A 152 1.74 7.45 13.72
CA PRO A 152 0.75 7.27 14.78
C PRO A 152 -0.53 7.97 14.33
N GLY A 153 -1.65 7.25 14.35
CA GLY A 153 -2.95 7.86 14.10
C GLY A 153 -3.12 9.03 15.06
N ASN A 154 -3.77 10.10 14.60
CA ASN A 154 -4.19 11.16 15.51
C ASN A 154 -5.40 10.66 16.34
N ASP A 155 -5.16 9.64 17.16
CA ASP A 155 -6.16 9.01 18.05
C ASP A 155 -6.75 10.05 19.01
N SER A 156 -6.01 11.13 19.24
CA SER A 156 -6.33 12.27 20.09
C SER A 156 -7.47 13.18 19.61
N ASN A 157 -8.00 13.03 18.38
CA ASN A 157 -9.00 13.97 17.85
C ASN A 157 -10.26 13.32 17.28
N ARG A 158 -10.54 12.07 17.67
CA ARG A 158 -11.77 11.40 17.26
C ARG A 158 -12.88 11.70 18.28
N ASN A 159 -13.85 12.52 17.89
CA ASN A 159 -15.16 12.61 18.55
C ASN A 159 -15.97 11.33 18.27
N LEU A 160 -15.39 10.15 18.49
CA LEU A 160 -16.15 8.91 18.44
C LEU A 160 -17.05 8.86 19.67
N PRO A 161 -18.33 8.51 19.53
CA PRO A 161 -19.20 8.22 20.66
C PRO A 161 -18.48 7.27 21.64
N PRO A 162 -18.50 7.52 22.96
CA PRO A 162 -17.80 6.70 23.96
C PRO A 162 -18.13 5.20 23.87
N MET A 163 -19.33 4.88 23.40
CA MET A 163 -19.78 3.51 23.13
C MET A 163 -18.92 2.80 22.08
N LEU A 164 -18.57 3.45 20.97
CA LEU A 164 -17.76 2.86 19.90
C LEU A 164 -16.29 2.70 20.32
N VAL A 165 -15.79 3.62 21.14
CA VAL A 165 -14.44 3.51 21.75
C VAL A 165 -14.39 2.31 22.71
N ALA A 166 -15.42 2.11 23.53
CA ALA A 166 -15.51 1.00 24.47
C ALA A 166 -15.66 -0.38 23.80
N MET A 167 -16.16 -0.44 22.54
CA MET A 167 -16.28 -1.67 21.77
C MET A 167 -14.99 -2.10 21.06
N GLY A 168 -13.89 -1.35 21.18
CA GLY A 168 -12.61 -1.69 20.56
C GLY A 168 -12.56 -1.50 19.04
N GLU A 169 -13.55 -0.79 18.46
CA GLU A 169 -13.75 -0.65 17.01
C GLU A 169 -12.90 0.47 16.37
N SER A 170 -11.76 0.85 16.98
CA SER A 170 -10.94 1.99 16.52
C SER A 170 -10.47 1.84 15.06
N PHE A 171 -10.25 0.61 14.59
CA PHE A 171 -9.86 0.34 13.21
C PHE A 171 -11.03 0.53 12.22
N LEU A 172 -12.27 0.19 12.62
CA LEU A 172 -13.44 0.26 11.73
C LEU A 172 -13.76 1.68 11.26
N PHE A 173 -13.44 2.66 12.11
CA PHE A 173 -13.69 4.08 11.89
C PHE A 173 -12.41 4.88 11.70
N GLU A 174 -11.32 4.23 11.34
CA GLU A 174 -10.11 4.94 10.95
C GLU A 174 -10.34 5.64 9.60
N ASP A 175 -9.91 6.89 9.53
CA ASP A 175 -9.87 7.65 8.28
C ASP A 175 -8.67 7.17 7.45
N TYR A 176 -7.71 8.03 7.13
CA TYR A 176 -6.52 7.62 6.38
C TYR A 176 -5.41 7.06 7.29
N MET A 177 -4.94 5.87 6.94
CA MET A 177 -3.63 5.38 7.36
C MET A 177 -2.55 6.11 6.56
N ILE A 178 -1.64 6.77 7.28
CA ILE A 178 -0.51 7.50 6.68
C ILE A 178 0.77 6.69 6.93
N TRP A 179 1.54 6.48 5.87
CA TRP A 179 2.83 5.79 5.90
C TRP A 179 3.90 6.68 5.30
N ASP A 180 4.81 7.18 6.14
CA ASP A 180 5.92 8.02 5.72
C ASP A 180 7.06 7.19 5.12
N SER A 181 7.69 7.72 4.09
CA SER A 181 8.92 7.17 3.50
C SER A 181 10.05 7.18 4.52
N VAL A 182 10.72 6.05 4.67
CA VAL A 182 11.99 5.94 5.38
C VAL A 182 13.11 5.97 4.35
N PRO A 183 14.11 6.85 4.47
CA PRO A 183 15.20 6.93 3.51
C PRO A 183 15.84 5.57 3.25
N ARG A 184 16.13 5.29 1.99
CA ARG A 184 16.87 4.07 1.61
C ARG A 184 18.21 4.02 2.34
N SER A 185 18.34 3.01 3.19
CA SER A 185 19.61 2.58 3.73
C SER A 185 19.63 1.07 3.64
N THR A 186 20.73 0.51 3.11
CA THR A 186 20.92 -0.94 3.16
C THR A 186 20.99 -1.32 4.61
N LEU A 187 20.04 -2.12 5.07
CA LEU A 187 20.02 -2.51 6.46
C LEU A 187 21.25 -3.37 6.76
N PRO A 188 21.90 -3.18 7.92
CA PRO A 188 22.92 -4.10 8.38
C PRO A 188 22.33 -5.52 8.42
N PHE A 189 23.12 -6.51 8.01
CA PHE A 189 22.67 -7.91 7.94
C PHE A 189 22.03 -8.42 9.25
N GLN A 190 22.46 -7.90 10.41
CA GLN A 190 21.90 -8.25 11.72
C GLN A 190 20.48 -7.74 11.95
N GLN A 191 20.03 -6.74 11.18
CA GLN A 191 18.67 -6.20 11.25
C GLN A 191 17.71 -6.87 10.27
N LEU A 192 18.23 -7.67 9.34
CA LEU A 192 17.43 -8.46 8.42
C LEU A 192 16.90 -9.71 9.12
N LEU A 193 15.76 -10.22 8.64
CA LEU A 193 15.34 -11.58 9.02
C LEU A 193 16.43 -12.60 8.69
N PRO A 194 16.66 -13.61 9.56
CA PRO A 194 17.53 -14.71 9.22
C PRO A 194 17.00 -15.43 7.97
N LYS A 195 17.87 -16.12 7.24
CA LYS A 195 17.52 -16.82 5.99
C LYS A 195 16.23 -17.64 6.10
N SER A 196 16.12 -18.45 7.15
CA SER A 196 14.94 -19.30 7.39
C SER A 196 13.66 -18.49 7.67
N GLY A 197 13.78 -17.31 8.28
CA GLY A 197 12.67 -16.38 8.49
C GLY A 197 12.22 -15.73 7.18
N LEU A 198 13.17 -15.29 6.35
CA LEU A 198 12.90 -14.77 5.01
C LEU A 198 12.23 -15.83 4.12
N GLU A 199 12.78 -17.04 4.07
CA GLU A 199 12.23 -18.17 3.32
C GLU A 199 10.80 -18.49 3.79
N LYS A 200 10.57 -18.59 5.11
CA LYS A 200 9.23 -18.79 5.67
C LYS A 200 8.27 -17.70 5.18
N TRP A 201 8.66 -16.44 5.27
CA TRP A 201 7.81 -15.31 4.94
C TRP A 201 7.46 -15.23 3.45
N ILE A 202 8.44 -15.41 2.56
CA ILE A 202 8.21 -15.38 1.10
C ILE A 202 7.40 -16.63 0.67
N TYR A 203 7.72 -17.80 1.22
CA TYR A 203 6.93 -19.00 0.94
C TYR A 203 5.51 -18.93 1.51
N ALA A 204 5.28 -18.22 2.61
CA ALA A 204 3.92 -18.01 3.12
C ALA A 204 3.08 -17.19 2.13
N HIS A 205 3.66 -16.17 1.49
CA HIS A 205 2.99 -15.45 0.40
C HIS A 205 2.70 -16.37 -0.79
N LEU A 206 3.69 -17.16 -1.22
CA LEU A 206 3.53 -18.12 -2.31
C LEU A 206 2.41 -19.14 -2.04
N LEU A 207 2.36 -19.70 -0.83
CA LEU A 207 1.31 -20.62 -0.41
C LEU A 207 -0.06 -19.93 -0.32
N LYS A 208 -0.11 -18.67 0.09
CA LYS A 208 -1.36 -17.89 0.09
C LYS A 208 -1.90 -17.64 -1.32
N ILE A 209 -1.03 -17.49 -2.31
CA ILE A 209 -1.39 -17.35 -3.74
C ILE A 209 -1.83 -18.69 -4.33
N CYS A 210 -1.04 -19.75 -4.11
CA CYS A 210 -1.27 -21.06 -4.73
C CYS A 210 -2.36 -21.89 -4.03
N LEU A 211 -2.52 -21.71 -2.72
CA LEU A 211 -3.45 -22.48 -1.89
C LEU A 211 -4.27 -21.52 -1.02
N PRO A 212 -5.06 -20.61 -1.64
CA PRO A 212 -5.82 -19.61 -0.90
C PRO A 212 -6.92 -20.27 -0.07
N TYR A 213 -7.23 -19.67 1.07
CA TYR A 213 -8.41 -20.03 1.83
C TYR A 213 -9.67 -19.67 1.01
N PRO A 214 -10.67 -20.57 0.89
CA PRO A 214 -11.91 -20.27 0.17
C PRO A 214 -12.60 -19.03 0.71
N ARG A 215 -12.92 -18.08 -0.17
CA ARG A 215 -13.57 -16.81 0.22
C ARG A 215 -14.99 -16.77 -0.31
N PRO A 216 -15.97 -16.26 0.47
CA PRO A 216 -17.34 -16.12 -0.01
C PRO A 216 -17.39 -15.24 -1.27
N MET A 217 -18.08 -15.71 -2.30
CA MET A 217 -18.31 -14.92 -3.52
C MET A 217 -19.12 -13.66 -3.24
N PHE A 218 -20.04 -13.74 -2.27
CA PHE A 218 -20.85 -12.62 -1.81
C PHE A 218 -20.59 -12.42 -0.31
N SER A 219 -20.13 -11.23 0.06
CA SER A 219 -19.93 -10.81 1.44
C SER A 219 -20.24 -9.32 1.55
N GLY A 220 -20.79 -8.90 2.69
CA GLY A 220 -20.93 -7.48 3.04
C GLY A 220 -19.60 -6.81 3.43
N ALA A 221 -18.57 -7.61 3.69
CA ALA A 221 -17.20 -7.18 4.00
C ALA A 221 -16.20 -8.13 3.31
N PRO A 222 -16.08 -8.07 1.96
CA PRO A 222 -15.25 -9.02 1.24
C PRO A 222 -13.77 -8.78 1.48
N VAL A 223 -13.04 -9.82 1.91
CA VAL A 223 -11.58 -9.80 1.92
C VAL A 223 -11.10 -10.36 0.60
N TYR A 224 -10.59 -9.53 -0.31
CA TYR A 224 -10.02 -10.03 -1.56
C TYR A 224 -8.59 -10.51 -1.38
N ALA A 225 -8.19 -11.49 -2.21
CA ALA A 225 -6.81 -11.97 -2.31
C ALA A 225 -6.33 -11.87 -3.77
N PRO A 226 -6.25 -10.67 -4.35
CA PRO A 226 -5.84 -10.48 -5.74
C PRO A 226 -4.31 -10.61 -5.94
N LEU A 227 -3.57 -11.03 -4.91
CA LEU A 227 -2.13 -11.29 -5.02
C LEU A 227 -1.89 -12.40 -6.05
N ASN A 228 -0.91 -12.16 -6.91
CA ASN A 228 -0.50 -13.07 -7.97
C ASN A 228 1.02 -13.26 -7.92
N LEU A 229 1.55 -14.12 -8.80
CA LEU A 229 2.98 -14.40 -8.85
C LEU A 229 3.82 -13.16 -9.21
N SER A 230 3.28 -12.18 -9.93
CA SER A 230 3.97 -10.92 -10.22
C SER A 230 4.24 -10.13 -8.94
N ALA A 231 3.28 -10.06 -8.02
CA ALA A 231 3.48 -9.43 -6.71
C ALA A 231 4.57 -10.14 -5.88
N LEU A 232 4.66 -11.47 -5.96
CA LEU A 232 5.71 -12.24 -5.29
C LEU A 232 7.10 -11.98 -5.88
N ILE A 233 7.21 -11.95 -7.22
CA ILE A 233 8.47 -11.63 -7.91
C ILE A 233 8.91 -10.20 -7.57
N ARG A 234 7.95 -9.27 -7.51
CA ARG A 234 8.21 -7.90 -7.11
C ARG A 234 8.73 -7.81 -5.68
N LEU A 235 8.08 -8.52 -4.75
CA LEU A 235 8.53 -8.63 -3.37
C LEU A 235 9.98 -9.15 -3.28
N ILE A 236 10.32 -10.22 -4.00
CA ILE A 236 11.68 -10.77 -4.03
C ILE A 236 12.68 -9.74 -4.58
N SER A 237 12.30 -9.00 -5.62
CA SER A 237 13.14 -7.96 -6.22
C SER A 237 13.39 -6.81 -5.25
N ASP A 238 12.37 -6.37 -4.53
CA ASP A 238 12.50 -5.29 -3.54
C ASP A 238 13.34 -5.73 -2.33
N MET A 239 13.30 -7.01 -1.95
CA MET A 239 14.20 -7.54 -0.90
C MET A 239 15.68 -7.45 -1.29
N LEU A 240 16.01 -7.54 -2.58
CA LEU A 240 17.36 -7.28 -3.07
C LEU A 240 17.76 -5.81 -2.83
N GLU A 241 16.85 -4.88 -3.07
CA GLU A 241 17.07 -3.43 -2.84
C GLU A 241 17.22 -3.09 -1.35
N VAL A 242 16.53 -3.83 -0.46
CA VAL A 242 16.67 -3.69 1.00
C VAL A 242 18.03 -4.17 1.52
N GLY A 243 18.68 -5.08 0.79
CA GLY A 243 20.03 -5.58 1.10
C GLY A 243 20.12 -7.06 1.42
N TYR A 244 19.08 -7.86 1.13
CA TYR A 244 19.16 -9.31 1.29
C TYR A 244 20.19 -9.95 0.33
N PRO A 245 20.93 -11.00 0.76
CA PRO A 245 21.90 -11.65 -0.11
C PRO A 245 21.26 -12.24 -1.37
N ALA A 246 21.75 -11.86 -2.55
CA ALA A 246 21.21 -12.31 -3.83
C ALA A 246 21.12 -13.85 -3.96
N HIS A 247 22.11 -14.57 -3.42
CA HIS A 247 22.12 -16.04 -3.45
C HIS A 247 21.04 -16.69 -2.57
N TRP A 248 20.49 -15.98 -1.55
CA TRP A 248 19.32 -16.44 -0.80
C TRP A 248 18.04 -16.29 -1.63
N LEU A 249 17.86 -15.13 -2.24
CA LEU A 249 16.71 -14.82 -3.08
C LEU A 249 16.66 -15.73 -4.31
N LEU A 250 17.82 -15.99 -4.94
CA LEU A 250 17.93 -16.95 -6.05
C LEU A 250 17.56 -18.37 -5.61
N GLY A 251 17.93 -18.79 -4.40
CA GLY A 251 17.52 -20.09 -3.85
C GLY A 251 16.02 -20.22 -3.66
N ILE A 252 15.36 -19.15 -3.19
CA ILE A 252 13.91 -19.07 -3.07
C ILE A 252 13.24 -19.16 -4.44
N PHE A 253 13.72 -18.37 -5.40
CA PHE A 253 13.20 -18.36 -6.76
C PHE A 253 13.36 -19.74 -7.43
N SER A 254 14.54 -20.36 -7.31
CA SER A 254 14.82 -21.69 -7.86
C SER A 254 13.89 -22.76 -7.28
N SER A 255 13.61 -22.70 -5.98
CA SER A 255 12.69 -23.63 -5.32
C SER A 255 11.24 -23.44 -5.78
N THR A 256 10.82 -22.18 -5.98
CA THR A 256 9.51 -21.85 -6.57
C THR A 256 9.38 -22.43 -7.98
N CYS A 257 10.39 -22.27 -8.83
CA CYS A 257 10.41 -22.83 -10.19
C CYS A 257 10.49 -24.36 -10.21
N ALA A 258 11.15 -24.98 -9.23
CA ALA A 258 11.18 -26.44 -9.08
C ALA A 258 9.83 -27.02 -8.62
N ALA A 259 8.86 -26.15 -8.29
CA ALA A 259 7.51 -26.48 -7.87
C ALA A 259 7.39 -27.33 -6.58
N VAL A 260 8.50 -27.53 -5.87
CA VAL A 260 8.53 -28.17 -4.56
C VAL A 260 9.35 -27.30 -3.63
N ILE A 261 8.69 -26.72 -2.64
CA ILE A 261 9.33 -25.88 -1.63
C ILE A 261 9.42 -26.66 -0.32
N THR A 262 10.52 -26.49 0.43
CA THR A 262 10.62 -27.00 1.79
C THR A 262 10.53 -25.83 2.75
N THR A 263 9.46 -25.77 3.56
CA THR A 263 9.17 -24.59 4.38
C THR A 263 8.47 -24.93 5.70
N SER A 264 8.65 -24.07 6.69
CA SER A 264 7.90 -24.04 7.95
C SER A 264 6.58 -23.26 7.83
N ALA A 265 6.35 -22.55 6.72
CA ALA A 265 5.09 -21.87 6.43
C ALA A 265 3.97 -22.87 6.10
N ARG A 266 2.72 -22.43 6.26
CA ARG A 266 1.52 -23.21 5.90
C ARG A 266 0.53 -22.36 5.12
N PRO A 267 -0.29 -22.99 4.25
CA PRO A 267 -1.41 -22.30 3.63
C PRO A 267 -2.36 -21.73 4.69
N PRO A 268 -3.07 -20.63 4.39
CA PRO A 268 -4.05 -20.06 5.30
C PRO A 268 -5.18 -21.07 5.60
N THR A 269 -5.55 -21.18 6.87
CA THR A 269 -6.62 -22.08 7.34
C THR A 269 -7.90 -21.33 7.73
N GLN A 270 -7.92 -20.02 7.57
CA GLN A 270 -9.05 -19.13 7.88
C GLN A 270 -9.05 -17.94 6.92
N LEU A 271 -10.15 -17.17 6.92
CA LEU A 271 -10.35 -16.04 6.00
C LEU A 271 -9.29 -14.95 6.15
N VAL A 272 -8.97 -14.58 7.39
CA VAL A 272 -8.04 -13.51 7.76
C VAL A 272 -6.90 -14.07 8.58
N THR A 273 -5.67 -13.82 8.14
CA THR A 273 -4.44 -14.22 8.84
C THR A 273 -4.23 -13.30 10.04
N LYS A 274 -4.05 -13.87 11.23
CA LYS A 274 -3.83 -13.12 12.48
C LYS A 274 -2.34 -13.11 12.86
N PRO A 275 -1.91 -12.23 13.77
CA PRO A 275 -0.52 -12.19 14.24
C PRO A 275 0.02 -13.56 14.70
N ALA A 276 -0.78 -14.29 15.48
CA ALA A 276 -0.41 -15.63 15.95
C ALA A 276 -0.16 -16.63 14.81
N ASP A 277 -0.89 -16.52 13.69
CA ASP A 277 -0.71 -17.40 12.53
C ASP A 277 0.63 -17.11 11.84
N VAL A 278 1.02 -15.83 11.76
CA VAL A 278 2.31 -15.38 11.19
C VAL A 278 3.48 -15.86 12.07
N GLU A 279 3.34 -15.76 13.38
CA GLU A 279 4.37 -16.16 14.36
C GLU A 279 4.53 -17.68 14.45
N THR A 280 3.46 -18.45 14.21
CA THR A 280 3.47 -19.91 14.34
C THR A 280 4.55 -20.56 13.47
N ASN A 281 5.45 -21.32 14.10
CA ASN A 281 6.49 -22.07 13.41
C ASN A 281 6.13 -23.56 13.37
N HIS A 282 5.92 -24.09 12.17
CA HIS A 282 5.71 -25.51 11.97
C HIS A 282 7.03 -26.22 11.62
N PRO A 283 7.11 -27.54 11.82
CA PRO A 283 8.21 -28.34 11.28
C PRO A 283 8.35 -28.14 9.76
N ALA A 284 9.57 -28.02 9.26
CA ALA A 284 9.82 -27.88 7.83
C ALA A 284 9.24 -29.10 7.08
N LYS A 285 8.47 -28.84 6.02
CA LYS A 285 7.85 -29.88 5.20
C LYS A 285 8.01 -29.53 3.73
N ALA A 286 8.24 -30.55 2.90
CA ALA A 286 8.15 -30.42 1.45
C ALA A 286 6.68 -30.26 1.03
N ILE A 287 6.39 -29.21 0.27
CA ILE A 287 5.06 -28.89 -0.24
C ILE A 287 5.19 -28.72 -1.76
N SER A 288 4.40 -29.49 -2.51
CA SER A 288 4.30 -29.34 -3.96
C SER A 288 3.30 -28.24 -4.31
N ILE A 289 3.72 -27.35 -5.20
CA ILE A 289 2.90 -26.29 -5.83
C ILE A 289 2.79 -26.51 -7.35
N GLN A 290 3.11 -27.71 -7.83
CA GLN A 290 3.16 -28.08 -9.25
C GLN A 290 1.96 -27.65 -10.11
N PRO A 291 0.70 -27.69 -9.62
CA PRO A 291 -0.43 -27.18 -10.39
C PRO A 291 -0.33 -25.71 -10.82
N TRP A 292 0.55 -24.92 -10.19
CA TRP A 292 0.71 -23.48 -10.42
C TRP A 292 1.99 -23.10 -11.18
N VAL A 293 2.86 -24.07 -11.42
CA VAL A 293 4.15 -23.88 -12.12
C VAL A 293 4.13 -24.56 -13.51
N GLY A 294 2.97 -25.12 -13.90
CA GLY A 294 2.79 -25.89 -15.13
C GLY A 294 1.59 -25.43 -15.97
N CYS A 295 1.83 -24.41 -16.80
CA CYS A 295 1.35 -24.29 -18.18
C CYS A 295 2.52 -23.75 -19.01
#